data_AF-A0A3M1RLQ2-F1
#
_entry.id   AF-A0A3M1RLQ2-F1
#
_cell.length_a   1.000
_cell.length_b   1.000
_cell.length_c   1.000
_cell.angle_alpha   90.00
_cell.angle_beta   90.00
_cell.angle_gamma   90.00
#
_symmetry.space_group_name_H-M   'P 1'
#
loop_
_entity.id
_entity.type
_entity.pdbx_description
1 polymer ?
#
loop_
_entity_poly.entity_id
_entity_poly.type
_entity_poly.pdbx_seq_one_letter_code
_entity_poly.pdbx_strand_id
1 'polypeptide(L)'
;VKGAIIIHQTIKSVFEKFSIFSLDRISYLIVPVLSILLCLHSAIVSFPEKISFYGDRYWNMDNVLKKKVKESGIHNAIVFIRSGYFREGEAAPNYYGAGFIENDIELKNDVIYARDFGDEEDMKLMKLFPQRKAYRFVYNKSLITANRYFYEETAPFLYPIPKPEIQISPRHLFTEFP
;
A
#
# COMPACT_ATOMS: atom_id res chain seq x y z
N VAL A 1 -1.97 69.59 -22.01
CA VAL A 1 -0.83 69.49 -21.06
C VAL A 1 -1.25 69.33 -19.59
N LYS A 2 -2.27 70.05 -19.08
CA LYS A 2 -2.72 69.93 -17.66
C LYS A 2 -3.34 68.58 -17.27
N GLY A 3 -4.06 67.90 -18.18
CA GLY A 3 -4.71 66.61 -17.89
C GLY A 3 -3.73 65.45 -17.63
N ALA A 4 -2.60 65.41 -18.35
CA ALA A 4 -1.58 64.38 -18.15
C ALA A 4 -0.88 64.50 -16.79
N ILE A 5 -0.74 65.72 -16.26
CA ILE A 5 -0.14 65.98 -14.95
C ILE A 5 -1.06 65.48 -13.82
N ILE A 6 -2.38 65.65 -13.96
CA ILE A 6 -3.36 65.18 -12.96
C ILE A 6 -3.38 63.65 -12.92
N ILE A 7 -3.35 62.98 -14.08
CA ILE A 7 -3.27 61.51 -14.16
C ILE A 7 -1.98 61.01 -13.52
N HIS A 8 -0.83 61.64 -13.84
CA HIS A 8 0.46 61.28 -13.25
C HIS A 8 0.48 61.44 -11.72
N GLN A 9 -0.05 62.54 -11.19
CA GLN A 9 -0.14 62.77 -9.74
C GLN A 9 -1.07 61.78 -9.04
N THR A 10 -2.17 61.38 -9.70
CA THR A 10 -3.12 60.42 -9.15
C THR A 10 -2.50 59.04 -9.06
N ILE A 11 -1.87 58.57 -10.15
CA ILE A 11 -1.15 57.29 -10.20
C ILE A 11 -0.01 57.26 -9.18
N LYS A 12 0.77 58.34 -9.08
CA LYS A 12 1.84 58.46 -8.10
C LYS A 12 1.33 58.36 -6.66
N SER A 13 0.22 59.03 -6.33
CA SER A 13 -0.36 58.97 -4.98
C SER A 13 -0.89 57.57 -4.60
N VAL A 14 -1.40 56.81 -5.58
CA VAL A 14 -1.86 55.43 -5.38
C VAL A 14 -0.67 54.50 -5.16
N PHE A 15 0.40 54.67 -5.95
CA PHE A 15 1.63 53.90 -5.80
C PHE A 15 2.38 54.21 -4.50
N GLU A 16 2.42 55.46 -4.06
CA GLU A 16 3.00 55.85 -2.76
C GLU A 16 2.17 55.30 -1.59
N LYS A 17 0.84 55.27 -1.70
CA LYS A 17 0.00 54.58 -0.72
C LYS A 17 0.25 53.06 -0.68
N PHE A 18 0.55 52.46 -1.82
CA PHE A 18 0.92 51.04 -1.91
C PHE A 18 2.35 50.78 -1.43
N SER A 19 3.29 51.70 -1.61
CA SER A 19 4.69 51.55 -1.16
C SER A 19 4.86 51.68 0.35
N ILE A 20 3.88 52.27 1.05
CA ILE A 20 3.80 52.30 2.52
C ILE A 20 3.49 50.91 3.08
N PHE A 21 2.88 50.02 2.30
CA PHE A 21 2.82 48.60 2.63
C PHE A 21 4.16 47.96 2.27
N SER A 22 5.03 47.79 3.25
CA SER A 22 6.31 47.07 3.04
C SER A 22 6.02 45.68 2.47
N LEU A 23 6.44 45.45 1.22
CA LEU A 23 6.28 44.18 0.50
C LEU A 23 6.76 42.98 1.33
N ASP A 24 7.75 43.20 2.19
CA ASP A 24 8.26 42.20 3.13
C ASP A 24 7.20 41.72 4.13
N ARG A 25 6.41 42.62 4.73
CA ARG A 25 5.33 42.24 5.67
C ARG A 25 4.17 41.52 4.98
N ILE A 26 3.92 41.86 3.71
CA ILE A 26 2.89 41.21 2.91
C ILE A 26 3.33 39.79 2.55
N SER A 27 4.59 39.57 2.16
CA SER A 27 5.08 38.25 1.78
C SER A 27 5.06 37.25 2.95
N TYR A 28 5.38 37.70 4.18
CA TYR A 28 5.31 36.86 5.39
C TYR A 28 3.89 36.36 5.73
N LEU A 29 2.84 37.06 5.30
CA LEU A 29 1.45 36.64 5.53
C LEU A 29 0.88 35.90 4.32
N ILE A 30 1.17 36.36 3.11
CA ILE A 30 0.62 35.79 1.88
C ILE A 30 1.20 34.39 1.62
N VAL A 31 2.50 34.18 1.80
CA VAL A 31 3.12 32.89 1.46
C VAL A 31 2.56 31.75 2.32
N PRO A 32 2.51 31.83 3.67
CA PRO A 32 1.93 30.77 4.47
C PRO A 32 0.44 30.53 4.16
N VAL A 33 -0.32 31.60 3.93
CA VAL A 33 -1.75 31.49 3.59
C VAL A 33 -1.93 30.77 2.26
N LEU A 34 -1.17 31.14 1.23
CA LEU A 34 -1.20 30.45 -0.06
C LEU A 34 -0.75 28.99 0.06
N SER A 35 0.31 28.70 0.82
CA SER A 35 0.77 27.34 1.07
C SER A 35 -0.32 26.50 1.75
N ILE A 36 -0.97 27.02 2.79
CA ILE A 36 -2.08 26.35 3.47
C ILE A 36 -3.24 26.11 2.50
N LEU A 37 -3.62 27.11 1.71
CA LEU A 37 -4.69 26.98 0.72
C LEU A 37 -4.37 25.92 -0.33
N LEU A 38 -3.14 25.85 -0.81
CA LEU A 38 -2.69 24.81 -1.76
C LEU A 38 -2.69 23.42 -1.12
N CYS A 39 -2.24 23.29 0.14
CA CYS A 39 -2.31 22.03 0.88
C CYS A 39 -3.76 21.58 1.09
N LEU A 40 -4.65 22.50 1.48
CA LEU A 40 -6.08 22.22 1.66
C LEU A 40 -6.75 21.85 0.34
N HIS A 41 -6.45 22.57 -0.74
CA HIS A 41 -6.96 22.26 -2.07
C HIS A 41 -6.50 20.86 -2.52
N SER A 42 -5.22 20.54 -2.34
CA SER A 42 -4.69 19.21 -2.66
C SER A 42 -5.34 18.12 -1.80
N ALA A 43 -5.56 18.37 -0.51
CA ALA A 43 -6.26 17.43 0.36
C ALA A 43 -7.72 17.22 -0.08
N ILE A 44 -8.46 18.29 -0.41
CA ILE A 44 -9.88 18.20 -0.79
C ILE A 44 -10.06 17.56 -2.17
N VAL A 45 -9.21 17.89 -3.15
CA VAL A 45 -9.37 17.41 -4.52
C VAL A 45 -8.74 16.03 -4.71
N SER A 46 -7.51 15.83 -4.24
CA SER A 46 -6.77 14.61 -4.54
C SER A 46 -7.00 13.48 -3.54
N PHE A 47 -7.32 13.76 -2.27
CA PHE A 47 -7.46 12.67 -1.30
C PHE A 47 -8.74 11.86 -1.47
N PRO A 48 -9.94 12.41 -1.75
CA PRO A 48 -11.15 11.58 -1.86
C PRO A 48 -11.05 10.51 -2.93
N GLU A 49 -10.54 10.86 -4.11
CA GLU A 49 -10.32 9.91 -5.21
C GLU A 49 -9.30 8.83 -4.82
N LYS A 50 -8.17 9.24 -4.20
CA LYS A 50 -7.15 8.29 -3.74
C LYS A 50 -7.68 7.42 -2.60
N ILE A 51 -8.40 7.94 -1.63
CA ILE A 51 -8.99 7.16 -0.56
C ILE A 51 -9.99 6.16 -1.13
N SER A 52 -10.81 6.55 -2.11
CA SER A 52 -11.70 5.62 -2.80
C SER A 52 -10.94 4.53 -3.55
N PHE A 53 -9.87 4.88 -4.27
CA PHE A 53 -9.10 3.94 -5.07
C PHE A 53 -8.18 3.01 -4.25
N TYR A 54 -7.57 3.55 -3.19
CA TYR A 54 -6.58 2.87 -2.36
C TYR A 54 -7.17 2.32 -1.04
N GLY A 55 -8.36 2.80 -0.63
CA GLY A 55 -8.96 2.49 0.66
C GLY A 55 -9.45 1.05 0.79
N ASP A 56 -9.85 0.43 -0.33
CA ASP A 56 -10.29 -0.96 -0.35
C ASP A 56 -9.22 -1.89 -0.92
N ARG A 57 -8.54 -2.59 0.00
CA ARG A 57 -7.64 -3.74 -0.29
C ARG A 57 -6.60 -3.48 -1.38
N TYR A 58 -6.11 -2.24 -1.51
CA TYR A 58 -5.06 -1.92 -2.46
C TYR A 58 -3.84 -2.81 -2.24
N TRP A 59 -3.46 -3.56 -3.26
CA TRP A 59 -2.36 -4.55 -3.18
C TRP A 59 -2.50 -5.54 -2.01
N ASN A 60 -3.73 -5.88 -1.62
CA ASN A 60 -4.01 -6.78 -0.50
C ASN A 60 -3.42 -6.29 0.85
N MET A 61 -3.23 -4.98 1.00
CA MET A 61 -2.91 -4.33 2.28
C MET A 61 -4.16 -4.26 3.16
N ASP A 62 -4.66 -5.43 3.56
CA ASP A 62 -5.86 -5.59 4.37
C ASP A 62 -5.63 -6.55 5.56
N ASN A 63 -6.66 -6.72 6.40
CA ASN A 63 -6.56 -7.50 7.63
C ASN A 63 -6.82 -9.01 7.44
N VAL A 64 -6.99 -9.52 6.22
CA VAL A 64 -7.36 -10.93 5.98
C VAL A 64 -6.30 -11.89 6.51
N LEU A 65 -5.02 -11.63 6.23
CA LEU A 65 -3.90 -12.45 6.72
C LEU A 65 -3.87 -12.48 8.25
N LYS A 66 -3.91 -11.30 8.88
CA LYS A 66 -3.87 -11.14 10.34
C LYS A 66 -5.05 -11.83 11.02
N LYS A 67 -6.26 -11.65 10.47
CA LYS A 67 -7.49 -12.31 10.95
C LYS A 67 -7.36 -13.83 10.84
N LYS A 68 -6.86 -14.36 9.71
CA LYS A 68 -6.71 -15.80 9.51
C LYS A 68 -5.71 -16.44 10.47
N VAL A 69 -4.57 -15.78 10.70
CA VAL A 69 -3.56 -16.22 11.69
C VAL A 69 -4.16 -16.26 13.10
N LYS A 70 -4.87 -15.20 13.49
CA LYS A 70 -5.54 -15.11 14.80
C LYS A 70 -6.63 -16.17 14.97
N GLU A 71 -7.50 -16.35 13.99
CA GLU A 71 -8.57 -17.36 14.01
C GLU A 71 -8.03 -18.79 14.07
N SER A 72 -6.83 -19.01 13.54
CA SER A 72 -6.16 -20.31 13.53
C SER A 72 -5.35 -20.57 14.81
N GLY A 73 -5.33 -19.63 15.77
CA GLY A 73 -4.60 -19.77 17.04
C GLY A 73 -3.10 -19.98 16.88
N ILE A 74 -2.50 -19.39 15.83
CA ILE A 74 -1.08 -19.56 15.54
C ILE A 74 -0.26 -18.62 16.42
N HIS A 75 0.71 -19.20 17.12
CA HIS A 75 1.61 -18.55 18.05
C HIS A 75 3.03 -19.11 17.91
N ASN A 76 4.03 -18.32 18.30
CA ASN A 76 5.45 -18.66 18.24
C ASN A 76 5.85 -19.28 16.87
N ALA A 77 5.58 -18.54 15.80
CA ALA A 77 5.60 -19.08 14.44
C ALA A 77 6.26 -18.15 13.42
N ILE A 78 6.65 -18.73 12.29
CA ILE A 78 6.95 -18.04 11.05
C ILE A 78 5.88 -18.43 10.02
N VAL A 79 5.21 -17.45 9.44
CA VAL A 79 4.21 -17.62 8.40
C VAL A 79 4.82 -17.18 7.06
N PHE A 80 5.06 -18.15 6.19
CA PHE A 80 5.53 -17.96 4.82
C PHE A 80 4.36 -17.59 3.90
N ILE A 81 4.42 -16.40 3.31
CA ILE A 81 3.36 -15.84 2.47
C ILE A 81 3.69 -16.12 1.01
N ARG A 82 2.91 -17.02 0.39
CA ARG A 82 2.98 -17.30 -1.04
C ARG A 82 2.41 -16.12 -1.81
N SER A 83 3.23 -15.45 -2.63
CA SER A 83 2.72 -14.57 -3.67
C SER A 83 2.09 -15.39 -4.79
N GLY A 84 0.91 -14.99 -5.28
CA GLY A 84 0.35 -15.62 -6.48
C GLY A 84 1.26 -15.43 -7.70
N TYR A 85 1.09 -16.28 -8.71
CA TYR A 85 1.78 -16.14 -10.00
C TYR A 85 1.10 -15.04 -10.83
N PHE A 86 1.87 -14.06 -11.28
CA PHE A 86 1.39 -13.10 -12.28
C PHE A 86 1.36 -13.79 -13.64
N ARG A 87 0.18 -13.91 -14.24
CA ARG A 87 0.04 -14.10 -15.68
C ARG A 87 -0.28 -12.75 -16.28
N GLU A 88 0.17 -12.48 -17.49
CA GLU A 88 -0.20 -11.25 -18.20
C GLU A 88 -1.75 -11.19 -18.28
N GLY A 89 -2.34 -10.10 -17.77
CA GLY A 89 -3.79 -9.95 -17.65
C GLY A 89 -4.43 -10.51 -16.36
N GLU A 90 -3.67 -11.14 -15.45
CA GLU A 90 -4.12 -11.57 -14.13
C GLU A 90 -3.40 -10.78 -13.02
N ALA A 91 -4.15 -10.20 -12.08
CA ALA A 91 -3.52 -9.68 -10.87
C ALA A 91 -3.43 -10.78 -9.80
N ALA A 92 -2.21 -11.19 -9.47
CA ALA A 92 -1.98 -12.09 -8.36
C ALA A 92 -2.13 -11.33 -7.03
N PRO A 93 -2.94 -11.85 -6.08
CA PRO A 93 -3.00 -11.25 -4.76
C PRO A 93 -1.67 -11.43 -4.04
N ASN A 94 -1.16 -10.36 -3.44
CA ASN A 94 0.13 -10.34 -2.77
C ASN A 94 0.02 -9.79 -1.33
N TYR A 95 -0.23 -10.68 -0.37
CA TYR A 95 -0.35 -10.33 1.04
C TYR A 95 0.99 -10.14 1.76
N TYR A 96 2.13 -10.25 1.05
CA TYR A 96 3.43 -10.11 1.69
C TYR A 96 3.57 -8.74 2.36
N GLY A 97 3.11 -7.67 1.70
CA GLY A 97 3.10 -6.32 2.28
C GLY A 97 2.32 -6.26 3.60
N ALA A 98 1.13 -6.85 3.64
CA ALA A 98 0.29 -6.88 4.84
C ALA A 98 0.93 -7.64 6.01
N GLY A 99 1.67 -8.71 5.74
CA GLY A 99 2.41 -9.42 6.79
C GLY A 99 3.70 -8.68 7.19
N PHE A 100 4.42 -8.12 6.23
CA PHE A 100 5.70 -7.46 6.46
C PHE A 100 5.57 -6.28 7.44
N ILE A 101 4.51 -5.47 7.33
CA ILE A 101 4.27 -4.34 8.24
C ILE A 101 3.97 -4.75 9.69
N GLU A 102 3.62 -6.01 9.93
CA GLU A 102 3.35 -6.55 11.27
C GLU A 102 4.62 -7.09 11.95
N ASN A 103 5.76 -7.09 11.25
CA ASN A 103 7.04 -7.51 11.82
C ASN A 103 7.65 -6.44 12.72
N ASP A 104 8.17 -6.86 13.87
CA ASP A 104 9.10 -6.05 14.66
C ASP A 104 10.47 -6.01 13.99
N ILE A 105 11.21 -4.91 14.16
CA ILE A 105 12.53 -4.71 13.55
C ILE A 105 13.52 -5.79 14.01
N GLU A 106 13.41 -6.26 15.24
CA GLU A 106 14.24 -7.32 15.83
C GLU A 106 13.64 -8.72 15.65
N LEU A 107 12.48 -8.85 14.97
CA LEU A 107 11.77 -10.11 14.73
C LEU A 107 11.42 -10.88 16.02
N LYS A 108 11.11 -10.16 17.10
CA LYS A 108 10.77 -10.73 18.42
C LYS A 108 9.28 -10.96 18.64
N ASN A 109 8.44 -10.46 17.75
CA ASN A 109 7.00 -10.65 17.76
C ASN A 109 6.59 -12.13 17.69
N ASP A 110 5.42 -12.43 18.23
CA ASP A 110 4.90 -13.80 18.41
C ASP A 110 4.79 -14.57 17.07
N VAL A 111 4.38 -13.86 16.02
CA VAL A 111 4.34 -14.36 14.65
C VAL A 111 5.21 -13.48 13.76
N ILE A 112 6.16 -14.09 13.06
CA ILE A 112 6.97 -13.44 12.02
C ILE A 112 6.36 -13.78 10.67
N TYR A 113 6.27 -12.79 9.79
CA TYR A 113 5.81 -12.95 8.42
C TYR A 113 6.99 -12.91 7.47
N ALA A 114 7.15 -13.95 6.66
CA ALA A 114 8.22 -14.06 5.66
C ALA A 114 7.62 -14.28 4.28
N ARG A 115 8.38 -13.96 3.22
CA ARG A 115 7.99 -14.34 1.87
C ARG A 115 8.32 -15.81 1.66
N ASP A 116 7.39 -16.55 1.06
CA ASP A 116 7.61 -17.94 0.65
C ASP A 116 8.51 -17.97 -0.61
N PHE A 117 9.65 -18.64 -0.51
CA PHE A 117 10.59 -18.89 -1.61
C PHE A 117 10.69 -20.38 -1.97
N GLY A 118 9.78 -21.21 -1.47
CA GLY A 118 9.79 -22.65 -1.62
C GLY A 118 10.42 -23.37 -0.42
N ASP A 119 10.09 -24.65 -0.28
CA ASP A 119 10.41 -25.45 0.91
C ASP A 119 11.90 -25.43 1.28
N GLU A 120 12.80 -25.53 0.30
CA GLU A 120 14.25 -25.55 0.59
C GLU A 120 14.73 -24.23 1.20
N GLU A 121 14.35 -23.09 0.60
CA GLU A 121 14.75 -21.76 1.06
C GLU A 121 14.05 -21.39 2.38
N ASP A 122 12.76 -21.68 2.50
CA ASP A 122 11.99 -21.46 3.72
C ASP A 122 12.59 -22.24 4.90
N MET A 123 13.04 -23.48 4.67
CA MET A 123 13.68 -24.29 5.70
C MET A 123 15.10 -23.82 6.05
N LYS A 124 15.81 -23.11 5.16
CA LYS A 124 17.06 -22.43 5.52
C LYS A 124 16.80 -21.31 6.54
N LEU A 125 15.72 -20.55 6.38
CA LEU A 125 15.30 -19.54 7.37
C LEU A 125 14.94 -20.18 8.71
N MET A 126 14.23 -21.31 8.71
CA MET A 126 13.85 -22.00 9.95
C MET A 126 15.05 -22.46 10.80
N LYS A 127 16.22 -22.70 10.20
CA LYS A 127 17.45 -23.01 10.95
C LYS A 127 17.89 -21.85 11.85
N LEU A 128 17.56 -20.61 11.51
CA LEU A 128 17.83 -19.42 12.33
C LEU A 128 16.82 -19.23 13.46
N PHE A 129 15.64 -19.86 13.35
CA PHE A 129 14.54 -19.76 14.30
C PHE A 129 14.05 -21.15 14.75
N PRO A 130 14.92 -21.99 15.35
CA PRO A 130 14.63 -23.40 15.60
C PRO A 130 13.48 -23.65 16.58
N GLN A 131 13.14 -22.65 17.40
CA GLN A 131 12.05 -22.74 18.38
C GLN A 131 10.68 -22.36 17.82
N ARG A 132 10.61 -21.89 16.56
CA ARG A 132 9.36 -21.43 15.94
C ARG A 132 8.77 -22.51 15.03
N LYS A 133 7.44 -22.52 14.92
CA LYS A 133 6.71 -23.38 13.97
C LYS A 133 6.64 -22.73 12.59
N ALA A 134 6.73 -23.52 11.54
CA ALA A 134 6.58 -23.04 10.16
C ALA A 134 5.16 -23.25 9.65
N TYR A 135 4.56 -22.20 9.11
CA TYR A 135 3.25 -22.23 8.44
C TYR A 135 3.34 -21.57 7.08
N ARG A 136 2.47 -21.96 6.15
CA ARG A 136 2.36 -21.33 4.84
C ARG A 136 0.97 -20.77 4.63
N PHE A 137 0.91 -19.48 4.30
CA PHE A 137 -0.29 -18.78 3.88
C PHE A 137 -0.33 -18.75 2.34
N VAL A 138 -1.43 -19.25 1.78
CA VAL A 138 -1.64 -19.27 0.33
C VAL A 138 -3.04 -18.75 0.04
N TYR A 139 -3.17 -17.99 -1.05
CA TYR A 139 -4.43 -17.48 -1.54
C TYR A 139 -4.67 -18.07 -2.94
N ASN A 140 -5.85 -18.66 -3.20
CA ASN A 140 -6.19 -19.15 -4.54
C ASN A 140 -6.44 -17.98 -5.49
N LYS A 141 -6.03 -18.10 -6.76
CA LYS A 141 -6.09 -17.07 -7.82
C LYS A 141 -7.19 -15.99 -7.60
N SER A 142 -6.79 -14.73 -7.46
CA SER A 142 -7.72 -13.60 -7.59
C SER A 142 -7.75 -13.22 -9.06
N LEU A 143 -8.84 -13.47 -9.77
CA LEU A 143 -9.01 -12.88 -11.10
C LEU A 143 -9.40 -11.41 -10.92
N ILE A 144 -8.41 -10.51 -10.91
CA ILE A 144 -8.74 -9.10 -11.19
C ILE A 144 -8.91 -8.98 -12.70
N THR A 145 -10.13 -9.20 -13.19
CA THR A 145 -10.51 -8.76 -14.54
C THR A 145 -10.72 -7.24 -14.53
N ALA A 146 -10.81 -6.62 -15.71
CA ALA A 146 -11.05 -5.17 -15.87
C ALA A 146 -12.27 -4.66 -15.07
N ASN A 147 -13.21 -5.55 -14.73
CA ASN A 147 -14.23 -5.34 -13.73
C ASN A 147 -13.80 -6.05 -12.43
N ARG A 148 -13.30 -5.28 -11.45
CA ARG A 148 -12.73 -5.71 -10.14
C ARG A 148 -13.70 -6.51 -9.22
N TYR A 149 -14.76 -7.13 -9.74
CA TYR A 149 -15.92 -7.65 -8.99
C TYR A 149 -16.21 -9.14 -9.22
N PHE A 150 -15.21 -9.98 -9.47
CA PHE A 150 -15.42 -11.43 -9.46
C PHE A 150 -14.50 -12.11 -8.44
N TYR A 151 -15.10 -12.44 -7.29
CA TYR A 151 -14.53 -13.36 -6.31
C TYR A 151 -15.29 -14.68 -6.43
N GLU A 152 -14.80 -15.62 -7.24
CA GLU A 152 -15.09 -17.03 -6.94
C GLU A 152 -14.44 -17.33 -5.58
N GLU A 153 -15.13 -18.09 -4.73
CA GLU A 153 -14.74 -18.40 -3.34
C GLU A 153 -13.30 -18.95 -3.25
N THR A 154 -12.34 -18.05 -3.11
CA THR A 154 -10.91 -18.34 -3.05
C THR A 154 -10.36 -17.92 -1.71
N ALA A 155 -11.02 -18.38 -0.63
CA ALA A 155 -10.59 -18.10 0.72
C ALA A 155 -9.13 -18.54 0.92
N PRO A 156 -8.30 -17.74 1.61
CA PRO A 156 -6.93 -18.14 1.89
C PRO A 156 -6.88 -19.35 2.81
N PHE A 157 -5.85 -20.17 2.58
CA PHE A 157 -5.54 -21.34 3.38
C PHE A 157 -4.20 -21.13 4.10
N LEU A 158 -4.15 -21.66 5.32
CA LEU A 158 -3.01 -21.55 6.22
C LEU A 158 -2.76 -22.95 6.78
N TYR A 159 -1.55 -23.49 6.57
CA TYR A 159 -1.22 -24.88 6.93
C TYR A 159 0.21 -25.02 7.44
N PRO A 160 0.52 -26.00 8.31
CA PRO A 160 1.88 -26.23 8.81
C PRO A 160 2.80 -26.80 7.72
N ILE A 161 4.10 -26.49 7.79
CA ILE A 161 5.16 -27.09 6.96
C ILE A 161 5.86 -28.20 7.77
N PRO A 162 6.16 -29.39 7.18
CA PRO A 162 5.82 -29.83 5.82
C PRO A 162 4.34 -30.20 5.65
N LYS A 163 3.85 -30.08 4.41
CA LYS A 163 2.46 -30.32 3.99
C LYS A 163 1.93 -31.69 4.45
N PRO A 164 0.68 -31.81 4.92
CA PRO A 164 -0.12 -32.99 4.56
C PRO A 164 -0.30 -32.96 3.04
N GLU A 165 -0.25 -34.12 2.36
CA GLU A 165 -0.42 -34.25 0.90
C GLU A 165 -1.70 -33.53 0.43
N ILE A 166 -1.60 -32.24 0.09
CA ILE A 166 -2.69 -31.53 -0.56
C ILE A 166 -2.73 -32.14 -1.96
N GLN A 167 -3.73 -33.00 -2.21
CA GLN A 167 -4.09 -33.48 -3.54
C GLN A 167 -4.41 -32.27 -4.42
N ILE A 168 -3.38 -31.66 -4.99
CA ILE A 168 -3.52 -30.78 -6.13
C ILE A 168 -3.81 -31.75 -7.27
N SER A 169 -5.08 -31.83 -7.68
CA SER A 169 -5.44 -32.54 -8.91
C SER A 169 -4.47 -32.10 -10.01
N PRO A 170 -3.76 -33.05 -10.67
CA PRO A 170 -2.73 -32.70 -11.63
C PRO A 170 -3.41 -32.17 -12.89
N ARG A 171 -3.59 -30.85 -12.97
CA ARG A 171 -3.90 -30.20 -14.24
C ARG A 171 -2.84 -29.15 -14.57
N HIS A 172 -1.99 -29.60 -15.49
CA HIS A 172 -1.09 -28.87 -16.38
C HIS A 172 0.23 -28.39 -15.80
N LEU A 173 1.10 -29.38 -15.54
CA LEU A 173 2.46 -29.34 -16.07
C LEU A 173 2.41 -28.90 -17.54
N PHE A 174 3.17 -27.85 -17.86
CA PHE A 174 3.63 -27.48 -19.19
C PHE A 174 2.68 -27.82 -20.35
N THR A 175 1.78 -26.90 -20.67
CA THR A 175 1.57 -26.65 -22.10
C THR A 175 2.47 -25.50 -22.49
N GLU A 176 3.65 -25.86 -22.97
CA GLU A 176 4.33 -25.08 -23.98
C GLU A 176 3.32 -24.77 -25.08
N PHE A 177 3.22 -23.51 -25.48
CA PHE A 177 2.59 -23.12 -26.72
C PHE A 177 3.48 -22.06 -27.39
N PRO A 178 3.50 -22.06 -28.74
CA PRO A 178 4.64 -21.72 -29.59
C PRO A 178 5.06 -20.25 -29.56
#